data_AF-A0AAU5JID0-F1
#
_entry.id   AF-A0AAU5JID0-F1
#
_cell.length_a   1.000
_cell.length_b   1.000
_cell.length_c   1.000
_cell.angle_alpha   90.00
_cell.angle_beta   90.00
_cell.angle_gamma   90.00
#
_symmetry.space_group_name_H-M   'P 1'
#
loop_
_entity.id
_entity.type
_entity.pdbx_description
1 polymer ?
#
loop_
_entity_poly.entity_id
_entity_poly.type
_entity_poly.pdbx_seq_one_letter_code
_entity_poly.pdbx_strand_id
1 'polypeptide(L)'
;MRTRLTAAALTAAALLALSACSSDTRYTTDDCAAAITDTSTKTDRPTECANVSDDDYETLLLGHLLKHEGLDNLDESPGDLLDYAEDGTVDQ
;
A
#
# COMPACT_ATOMS: atom_id res chain seq x y z
N MET A 1 66.47 8.24 6.88
CA MET A 1 65.59 8.34 5.70
C MET A 1 64.64 7.15 5.67
N ARG A 2 63.33 7.42 5.50
CA ARG A 2 62.32 6.63 4.75
C ARG A 2 62.07 5.18 5.25
N THR A 3 61.20 4.94 6.23
CA THR A 3 59.73 4.81 6.10
C THR A 3 59.24 4.26 4.74
N ARG A 4 58.65 3.05 4.73
CA ARG A 4 57.20 2.75 4.75
C ARG A 4 56.99 1.32 4.22
N LEU A 5 56.50 0.43 5.10
CA LEU A 5 55.98 -0.88 4.72
C LEU A 5 54.75 -0.67 3.82
N THR A 6 54.81 -1.23 2.63
CA THR A 6 53.80 -1.17 1.58
C THR A 6 52.51 -1.84 2.05
N ALA A 7 51.43 -1.06 1.97
CA ALA A 7 50.07 -1.44 2.31
C ALA A 7 49.61 -2.71 1.57
N ALA A 8 49.13 -3.69 2.33
CA ALA A 8 48.49 -4.87 1.79
C ALA A 8 47.09 -4.51 1.26
N ALA A 9 46.97 -4.62 -0.06
CA ALA A 9 45.79 -4.97 -0.86
C ALA A 9 44.39 -4.69 -0.28
N LEU A 10 43.78 -3.64 -0.83
CA LEU A 10 42.34 -3.47 -0.95
C LEU A 10 41.69 -4.64 -1.70
N THR A 11 40.90 -5.47 -1.01
CA THR A 11 39.88 -6.33 -1.66
C THR A 11 38.62 -6.44 -0.78
N ALA A 12 38.10 -5.31 -0.31
CA ALA A 12 36.72 -5.22 0.18
C ALA A 12 35.82 -4.65 -0.95
N ALA A 13 35.75 -5.35 -2.08
CA ALA A 13 34.96 -4.94 -3.24
C ALA A 13 33.88 -5.98 -3.62
N ALA A 14 33.38 -6.76 -2.66
CA ALA A 14 32.44 -7.86 -2.91
C ALA A 14 31.09 -7.74 -2.18
N LEU A 15 30.70 -6.57 -1.65
CA LEU A 15 29.41 -6.41 -0.95
C LEU A 15 28.46 -5.35 -1.57
N LEU A 16 28.78 -4.80 -2.74
CA LEU A 16 27.89 -3.85 -3.43
C LEU A 16 27.23 -4.44 -4.70
N ALA A 17 27.42 -5.72 -4.98
CA ALA A 17 26.73 -6.41 -6.09
C ALA A 17 25.28 -6.81 -5.76
N LEU A 18 24.71 -6.34 -4.64
CA LEU A 18 23.30 -6.58 -4.27
C LEU A 18 22.41 -5.33 -4.40
N SER A 19 22.84 -4.28 -5.10
CA SER A 19 21.98 -3.15 -5.45
C SER A 19 21.62 -3.09 -6.93
N ALA A 20 21.89 -4.16 -7.70
CA ALA A 20 21.62 -4.25 -9.14
C ALA A 20 20.62 -5.37 -9.50
N CYS A 21 19.81 -5.82 -8.54
CA CYS A 21 18.59 -6.59 -8.83
C CYS A 21 17.33 -5.74 -8.58
N SER A 22 17.46 -4.41 -8.56
CA SER A 22 16.31 -3.54 -8.81
C SER A 22 16.11 -3.51 -10.32
N SER A 23 15.50 -4.59 -10.83
CA SER A 23 14.67 -4.47 -12.01
C SER A 23 13.83 -3.21 -11.83
N ASP A 24 13.90 -2.30 -12.78
CA ASP A 24 13.08 -1.09 -12.89
C ASP A 24 11.60 -1.49 -13.14
N THR A 25 11.08 -2.45 -12.37
CA THR A 25 9.66 -2.78 -12.30
C THR A 25 9.02 -1.65 -11.54
N ARG A 26 8.68 -0.59 -12.29
CA ARG A 26 7.70 0.41 -11.85
C ARG A 26 6.37 -0.31 -11.73
N TYR A 27 6.12 -0.85 -10.55
CA TYR A 27 4.81 -1.35 -10.18
C TYR A 27 3.83 -0.18 -10.18
N THR A 28 2.70 -0.41 -10.81
CA THR A 28 1.57 0.51 -10.82
C THR A 28 0.74 0.34 -9.55
N THR A 29 -0.15 1.29 -9.30
CA THR A 29 -1.14 1.16 -8.22
C THR A 29 -1.99 -0.10 -8.37
N ASP A 30 -2.27 -0.52 -9.61
CA ASP A 30 -3.02 -1.74 -9.91
C ASP A 30 -2.21 -3.01 -9.56
N ASP A 31 -0.90 -3.01 -9.80
CA ASP A 31 -0.02 -4.11 -9.39
C ASP A 31 0.03 -4.24 -7.87
N CYS A 32 0.07 -3.11 -7.16
CA CYS A 32 -0.05 -3.11 -5.70
C CYS A 32 -1.41 -3.66 -5.25
N ALA A 33 -2.51 -3.19 -5.85
CA ALA A 33 -3.86 -3.65 -5.51
C ALA A 33 -4.01 -5.18 -5.69
N ALA A 34 -3.44 -5.73 -6.77
CA ALA A 34 -3.46 -7.16 -7.05
C ALA A 34 -2.56 -7.98 -6.09
N ALA A 35 -1.54 -7.37 -5.51
CA ALA A 35 -0.61 -8.02 -4.59
C ALA A 35 -1.09 -8.03 -3.12
N ILE A 36 -2.14 -7.26 -2.79
CA ILE A 36 -2.73 -7.25 -1.44
C ILE A 36 -3.46 -8.59 -1.20
N THR A 37 -3.21 -9.14 -0.01
CA THR A 37 -3.80 -10.40 0.47
C THR A 37 -4.25 -10.24 1.92
N ASP A 38 -4.91 -11.25 2.48
CA ASP A 38 -5.42 -11.22 3.86
C ASP A 38 -4.31 -11.15 4.93
N THR A 39 -3.05 -11.41 4.53
CA THR A 39 -1.88 -11.27 5.40
C THR A 39 -1.21 -9.91 5.30
N SER A 40 -1.57 -9.09 4.31
CA SER A 40 -0.97 -7.78 4.09
C SER A 40 -1.36 -6.81 5.22
N THR A 41 -0.39 -6.04 5.73
CA THR A 41 -0.63 -5.05 6.78
C THR A 41 0.07 -3.73 6.47
N LYS A 42 -0.15 -2.69 7.28
CA LYS A 42 0.55 -1.40 7.13
C LYS A 42 2.07 -1.52 7.24
N THR A 43 2.54 -2.47 8.06
CA THR A 43 3.96 -2.70 8.36
C THR A 43 4.58 -3.84 7.56
N ASP A 44 3.74 -4.71 6.96
CA ASP A 44 4.16 -5.82 6.10
C ASP A 44 3.47 -5.66 4.74
N ARG A 45 4.10 -4.83 3.90
CA ARG A 45 3.57 -4.45 2.59
C ARG A 45 4.16 -5.33 1.50
N PRO A 46 3.37 -5.71 0.47
CA PRO A 46 3.89 -6.32 -0.73
C PRO A 46 4.96 -5.44 -1.40
N THR A 47 5.89 -6.06 -2.11
CA THR A 47 7.00 -5.34 -2.77
C THR A 47 6.47 -4.39 -3.86
N GLU A 48 5.37 -4.79 -4.48
CA GLU A 48 4.60 -4.06 -5.49
C GLU A 48 4.04 -2.74 -4.93
N CYS A 49 3.82 -2.68 -3.62
CA CYS A 49 3.31 -1.50 -2.91
C CYS A 49 4.40 -0.61 -2.31
N ALA A 50 5.69 -0.91 -2.53
CA ALA A 50 6.79 -0.21 -1.88
C ALA A 50 6.88 1.29 -2.23
N ASN A 51 6.38 1.67 -3.40
CA ASN A 51 6.40 3.05 -3.89
C ASN A 51 5.02 3.74 -3.80
N VAL A 52 4.01 3.06 -3.27
CA VAL A 52 2.68 3.62 -3.06
C VAL A 52 2.70 4.43 -1.76
N SER A 53 2.03 5.59 -1.76
CA SER A 53 1.94 6.41 -0.55
C SER A 53 1.23 5.65 0.56
N ASP A 54 1.48 6.02 1.81
CA ASP A 54 0.82 5.37 2.95
C ASP A 54 -0.70 5.50 2.86
N ASP A 55 -1.20 6.69 2.52
CA ASP A 55 -2.64 6.96 2.39
C ASP A 55 -3.28 6.15 1.25
N ASP A 56 -2.61 6.04 0.10
CA ASP A 56 -3.09 5.24 -1.02
C ASP A 56 -3.08 3.75 -0.69
N TYR A 57 -2.01 3.27 -0.04
CA TYR A 57 -1.91 1.87 0.38
C TYR A 57 -2.99 1.51 1.40
N GLU A 58 -3.28 2.39 2.36
CA GLU A 58 -4.38 2.21 3.30
C GLU A 58 -5.73 2.11 2.60
N THR A 59 -5.96 2.94 1.59
CA THR A 59 -7.19 2.89 0.79
C THR A 59 -7.33 1.57 0.05
N LEU A 60 -6.24 1.08 -0.57
CA LEU A 60 -6.24 -0.21 -1.26
C LEU A 60 -6.45 -1.39 -0.29
N LEU A 61 -5.81 -1.33 0.89
CA LEU A 61 -5.97 -2.35 1.93
C LEU A 61 -7.40 -2.40 2.46
N LEU A 62 -8.03 -1.23 2.66
CA LEU A 62 -9.43 -1.14 3.09
C LEU A 62 -10.37 -1.66 1.99
N GLY A 63 -10.11 -1.32 0.74
CA GLY A 63 -10.88 -1.82 -0.42
C GLY A 63 -10.81 -3.34 -0.55
N HIS A 64 -9.62 -3.93 -0.36
CA HIS A 64 -9.46 -5.38 -0.31
C HIS A 64 -10.27 -6.01 0.82
N LEU A 65 -10.20 -5.44 2.03
CA LEU A 65 -10.94 -5.95 3.19
C LEU A 65 -12.46 -5.90 2.94
N LEU A 66 -12.98 -4.77 2.43
CA LEU A 66 -14.40 -4.63 2.12
C LEU A 66 -14.84 -5.66 1.08
N LYS A 67 -14.05 -5.87 0.04
CA LYS A 67 -14.33 -6.89 -0.97
C LYS A 67 -14.27 -8.31 -0.41
N HIS A 68 -13.31 -8.60 0.45
CA HIS A 68 -13.20 -9.90 1.12
C HIS A 68 -14.44 -10.20 1.99
N GLU A 69 -14.97 -9.18 2.68
CA GLU A 69 -16.20 -9.28 3.47
C GLU A 69 -17.48 -9.27 2.61
N GLY A 70 -17.37 -9.20 1.27
CA GLY A 70 -18.52 -9.14 0.36
C GLY A 70 -19.27 -7.80 0.40
N LEU A 71 -18.60 -6.74 0.88
CA LEU A 71 -19.09 -5.36 0.96
C LEU A 71 -18.60 -4.49 -0.22
N ASP A 72 -18.12 -5.11 -1.30
CA ASP A 72 -17.76 -4.42 -2.54
C ASP A 72 -18.98 -3.85 -3.28
N ASN A 73 -20.16 -4.35 -2.96
CA ASN A 73 -21.46 -3.90 -3.46
C ASN A 73 -22.34 -3.44 -2.30
N LEU A 74 -21.79 -2.59 -1.42
CA LEU A 74 -22.66 -1.69 -0.63
C LEU A 74 -23.36 -0.78 -1.64
N ASP A 75 -24.42 -1.32 -2.25
CA ASP A 75 -25.38 -0.58 -3.03
C ASP A 75 -25.66 0.67 -2.22
N GLU A 76 -25.29 1.83 -2.78
CA GLU A 76 -25.88 3.09 -2.38
C GLU A 76 -27.38 2.86 -2.53
N SER A 77 -28.00 2.39 -1.46
CA SER A 77 -29.42 2.52 -1.28
C SER A 77 -29.57 3.84 -0.56
N PRO A 78 -29.72 4.97 -1.28
CA PRO A 78 -30.13 6.23 -0.68
C PRO A 78 -31.55 6.15 -0.09
N GLY A 79 -32.16 4.96 -0.01
CA GLY A 79 -33.51 4.71 0.47
C GLY A 79 -33.68 4.74 2.00
N ASP A 80 -32.59 4.73 2.77
CA ASP A 80 -32.65 4.96 4.24
C ASP A 80 -32.33 6.43 4.60
N LEU A 81 -32.52 7.35 3.64
CA LEU A 81 -32.85 8.73 3.97
C LEU A 81 -34.17 8.68 4.73
N LEU A 82 -34.05 8.63 6.07
CA LEU A 82 -35.06 8.94 7.06
C LEU A 82 -36.27 9.59 6.39
N ASP A 83 -37.36 8.82 6.26
CA ASP A 83 -38.69 9.38 6.11
C ASP A 83 -38.88 10.32 7.30
N TYR A 84 -38.42 11.57 7.17
CA TYR A 84 -39.00 12.71 7.84
C TYR A 84 -40.39 12.82 7.24
N ALA A 85 -41.25 11.88 7.63
CA ALA A 85 -42.67 12.00 7.51
C ALA A 85 -42.99 13.36 8.12
N GLU A 86 -43.32 14.27 7.21
CA GLU A 86 -43.82 15.60 7.41
C GLU A 86 -45.13 15.48 8.23
N ASP A 87 -45.00 15.24 9.54
CA ASP A 87 -46.15 15.20 10.43
C ASP A 87 -46.48 16.62 10.88
N GLY A 88 -47.55 17.14 10.27
CA GLY A 88 -48.48 18.00 10.98
C GLY A 88 -48.39 19.47 10.63
N THR A 89 -49.09 19.85 9.56
CA THR A 89 -49.76 21.15 9.52
C THR A 89 -50.63 21.26 10.78
N VAL A 90 -50.23 22.06 11.75
CA VAL A 90 -51.05 22.35 12.94
C VAL A 90 -52.04 23.45 12.55
N ASP A 91 -53.11 23.07 11.86
CA ASP A 91 -54.30 23.92 11.76
C ASP A 91 -55.17 23.66 13.00
N GLN A 92 -55.06 24.55 14.00
CA GLN A 92 -56.18 25.02 14.82
C GLN A 92 -55.83 26.27 15.63
#